data_AF-A0A1I0UA88-F1
#
_entry.id   AF-A0A1I0UA88-F1
#
_cell.length_a   1.000
_cell.length_b   1.000
_cell.length_c   1.000
_cell.angle_alpha   90.00
_cell.angle_beta   90.00
_cell.angle_gamma   90.00
#
_symmetry.space_group_name_H-M   'P 1'
#
loop_
_entity.id
_entity.type
_entity.pdbx_description
1 polymer ?
#
loop_
_entity_poly.entity_id
_entity_poly.type
_entity_poly.pdbx_seq_one_letter_code
_entity_poly.pdbx_strand_id
1 'polypeptide(L)'
;MPKPAYDERIQWSPHHHARPVRDIRFGAIHTQEGPGTAASLANYLCNPSSQVSYHYTVDNDRNVVAVVDTDDASWSVGNANGRVVNVCFAGSFVRWSKQEWLDRMGNAIEIAAYLQVLDARKYGFDPVVRGWDELRSKRNGLTDHRGINMAVLGGPGHTDVGDNFPWDVYAGHVDRFVREGTDVVPAGPDPALPTVIEQCRAANDWLGAKVSDGREVTTPDGAGRFAQYEHGWVYWSPTVDEGRAAYAIPFGPIGDAFAATGYEAGRLGYPRGPKLDLLPFTRSTGRPVAGGVVQAFQHGTVYDRAEEPTTVNAYIVQGTIREKYASLDYERGELGWPLSDEMDWAEGKWQRFEHGVVYWTAATNSAIAFVGETGKVRPISPPRAPVAPAPAPPAPAGYVPSDDERQLTPRDNKWVGGISHFATPGDASTRGRNMGVSGEPADNPRDPFYCAMRWGYVGLAQHRTGTPGWVGPVDRTDITPAEKMRLKTVLASKRVKVTGGGRSVVLRPADWGPAPTKRVVDVSPTVLAGLGLDTDDEVTVEWVAPTTPLGFL
;
A
#
# COMPACT_ATOMS: atom_id res chain seq x y z
N MET A 1 -26.66 -10.69 17.00
CA MET A 1 -27.44 -11.11 15.80
C MET A 1 -26.64 -12.15 15.05
N PRO A 2 -27.18 -13.35 14.75
CA PRO A 2 -26.44 -14.39 14.03
C PRO A 2 -26.03 -13.91 12.62
N LYS A 3 -24.73 -13.95 12.32
CA LYS A 3 -24.19 -13.62 11.00
C LYS A 3 -24.56 -14.72 9.99
N PRO A 4 -25.22 -14.41 8.86
CA PRO A 4 -25.41 -15.41 7.80
C PRO A 4 -24.05 -15.81 7.23
N ALA A 5 -23.91 -17.06 6.75
CA ALA A 5 -22.66 -17.51 6.15
C ALA A 5 -22.39 -16.73 4.85
N TYR A 6 -21.30 -15.96 4.82
CA TYR A 6 -20.79 -15.29 3.63
C TYR A 6 -19.29 -14.98 3.79
N ASP A 7 -18.59 -14.95 2.66
CA ASP A 7 -17.19 -14.57 2.58
C ASP A 7 -17.09 -13.06 2.34
N GLU A 8 -16.33 -12.38 3.17
CA GLU A 8 -16.15 -10.93 3.11
C GLU A 8 -14.70 -10.59 2.81
N ARG A 9 -14.48 -9.70 1.85
CA ARG A 9 -13.18 -9.11 1.58
C ARG A 9 -13.28 -7.61 1.40
N ILE A 10 -12.17 -6.93 1.61
CA ILE A 10 -12.07 -5.48 1.42
C ILE A 10 -11.36 -5.19 0.10
N GLN A 11 -11.89 -4.24 -0.66
CA GLN A 11 -11.29 -3.75 -1.89
C GLN A 11 -11.64 -2.28 -2.11
N TRP A 12 -10.79 -1.39 -1.61
CA TRP A 12 -11.09 0.04 -1.58
C TRP A 12 -11.16 0.69 -2.97
N SER A 13 -12.32 1.27 -3.27
CA SER A 13 -12.51 2.15 -4.41
C SER A 13 -12.00 3.56 -4.08
N PRO A 14 -11.36 4.26 -5.04
CA PRO A 14 -10.98 5.66 -4.87
C PRO A 14 -12.17 6.63 -4.95
N HIS A 15 -13.37 6.14 -5.32
CA HIS A 15 -14.55 6.97 -5.56
C HIS A 15 -15.36 7.14 -4.28
N HIS A 16 -14.82 7.86 -3.32
CA HIS A 16 -15.48 8.17 -2.05
C HIS A 16 -15.17 9.61 -1.61
N HIS A 17 -15.85 10.08 -0.58
CA HIS A 17 -15.50 11.34 0.09
C HIS A 17 -15.93 11.29 1.55
N ALA A 18 -15.24 12.07 2.38
CA ALA A 18 -15.58 12.19 3.79
C ALA A 18 -17.00 12.75 3.99
N ARG A 19 -17.71 12.21 4.99
CA ARG A 19 -19.02 12.70 5.45
C ARG A 19 -19.09 12.73 6.98
N PRO A 20 -19.94 13.58 7.59
CA PRO A 20 -20.25 13.46 9.01
C PRO A 20 -21.11 12.22 9.26
N VAL A 21 -20.64 11.30 10.10
CA VAL A 21 -21.34 10.05 10.43
C VAL A 21 -22.78 10.27 10.91
N ARG A 22 -23.03 11.35 11.67
CA ARG A 22 -24.37 11.75 12.16
C ARG A 22 -25.39 12.07 11.05
N ASP A 23 -24.93 12.33 9.83
CA ASP A 23 -25.77 12.69 8.69
C ASP A 23 -26.24 11.45 7.90
N ILE A 24 -25.76 10.25 8.27
CA ILE A 24 -26.18 8.97 7.70
C ILE A 24 -27.58 8.64 8.22
N ARG A 25 -28.55 8.48 7.31
CA ARG A 25 -29.97 8.34 7.63
C ARG A 25 -30.67 7.23 6.86
N PHE A 26 -30.01 6.59 5.90
CA PHE A 26 -30.65 5.62 5.03
C PHE A 26 -29.74 4.47 4.65
N GLY A 27 -30.34 3.31 4.41
CA GLY A 27 -29.75 2.21 3.66
C GLY A 27 -30.43 2.12 2.28
N ALA A 28 -29.64 1.92 1.22
CA ALA A 28 -30.13 1.75 -0.13
C ALA A 28 -29.61 0.46 -0.78
N ILE A 29 -30.50 -0.26 -1.45
CA ILE A 29 -30.16 -1.38 -2.34
C ILE A 29 -30.20 -0.97 -3.82
N HIS A 30 -29.33 -1.59 -4.61
CA HIS A 30 -29.09 -1.27 -6.01
C HIS A 30 -28.95 -2.51 -6.88
N THR A 31 -29.24 -2.37 -8.19
CA THR A 31 -28.86 -3.36 -9.21
C THR A 31 -27.60 -2.93 -9.95
N GLN A 32 -26.85 -3.91 -10.45
CA GLN A 32 -25.71 -3.64 -11.33
C GLN A 32 -26.15 -3.24 -12.75
N GLU A 33 -27.31 -3.73 -13.21
CA GLU A 33 -27.75 -3.69 -14.62
C GLU A 33 -26.74 -4.33 -15.59
N GLY A 34 -26.05 -5.37 -15.13
CA GLY A 34 -25.04 -6.05 -15.92
C GLY A 34 -24.70 -7.41 -15.34
N PRO A 35 -24.14 -8.31 -16.15
CA PRO A 35 -23.62 -9.58 -15.64
C PRO A 35 -22.40 -9.31 -14.74
N GLY A 36 -22.16 -10.20 -13.79
CA GLY A 36 -21.00 -10.10 -12.91
C GLY A 36 -21.17 -10.85 -11.61
N THR A 37 -20.08 -10.85 -10.84
CA THR A 37 -19.99 -11.29 -9.44
C THR A 37 -19.66 -10.09 -8.56
N ALA A 38 -19.77 -10.25 -7.24
CA ALA A 38 -19.40 -9.20 -6.29
C ALA A 38 -17.96 -8.73 -6.53
N ALA A 39 -17.06 -9.67 -6.81
CA ALA A 39 -15.67 -9.41 -7.16
C ALA A 39 -15.51 -8.65 -8.48
N SER A 40 -16.20 -9.04 -9.56
CA SER A 40 -16.07 -8.35 -10.85
C SER A 40 -16.66 -6.94 -10.80
N LEU A 41 -17.78 -6.76 -10.07
CA LEU A 41 -18.36 -5.44 -9.86
C LEU A 41 -17.43 -4.58 -9.01
N ALA A 42 -16.88 -5.10 -7.91
CA ALA A 42 -15.90 -4.36 -7.11
C ALA A 42 -14.68 -3.94 -7.93
N ASN A 43 -14.16 -4.80 -8.82
CA ASN A 43 -13.09 -4.45 -9.75
C ASN A 43 -13.48 -3.27 -10.65
N TYR A 44 -14.71 -3.23 -11.17
CA TYR A 44 -15.22 -2.11 -11.94
C TYR A 44 -15.32 -0.83 -11.09
N LEU A 45 -15.83 -0.92 -9.86
CA LEU A 45 -15.94 0.23 -8.94
C LEU A 45 -14.58 0.74 -8.46
N CYS A 46 -13.54 -0.10 -8.45
CA CYS A 46 -12.16 0.30 -8.15
C CYS A 46 -11.42 0.89 -9.35
N ASN A 47 -11.98 0.76 -10.56
CA ASN A 47 -11.40 1.37 -11.75
C ASN A 47 -11.55 2.91 -11.66
N PRO A 48 -10.47 3.70 -11.72
CA PRO A 48 -10.56 5.16 -11.67
C PRO A 48 -11.47 5.79 -12.74
N SER A 49 -11.75 5.10 -13.85
CA SER A 49 -12.63 5.60 -14.90
C SER A 49 -14.12 5.40 -14.65
N SER A 50 -14.52 4.56 -13.68
CA SER A 50 -15.94 4.28 -13.43
C SER A 50 -16.65 5.49 -12.81
N GLN A 51 -15.94 6.28 -11.99
CA GLN A 51 -16.47 7.45 -11.27
C GLN A 51 -17.74 7.14 -10.47
N VAL A 52 -17.90 5.89 -10.06
CA VAL A 52 -19.03 5.39 -9.26
C VAL A 52 -18.52 4.34 -8.28
N SER A 53 -19.18 4.25 -7.13
CA SER A 53 -18.91 3.21 -6.14
C SER A 53 -20.18 2.86 -5.38
N TYR A 54 -20.12 1.79 -4.61
CA TYR A 54 -21.07 1.42 -3.55
C TYR A 54 -20.26 1.12 -2.30
N HIS A 55 -20.92 1.00 -1.14
CA HIS A 55 -20.21 0.54 0.06
C HIS A 55 -19.99 -0.96 0.00
N TYR A 56 -20.97 -1.70 -0.53
CA TYR A 56 -20.91 -3.15 -0.67
C TYR A 56 -21.30 -3.59 -2.07
N THR A 57 -20.60 -4.59 -2.60
CA THR A 57 -21.09 -5.45 -3.67
C THR A 57 -21.38 -6.83 -3.11
N VAL A 58 -22.49 -7.43 -3.51
CA VAL A 58 -22.91 -8.74 -3.03
C VAL A 58 -23.43 -9.60 -4.18
N ASP A 59 -23.09 -10.89 -4.19
CA ASP A 59 -23.61 -11.87 -5.14
C ASP A 59 -24.23 -13.07 -4.43
N ASN A 60 -24.90 -13.92 -5.22
CA ASN A 60 -25.67 -15.05 -4.69
C ASN A 60 -24.81 -16.24 -4.27
N ASP A 61 -23.52 -16.23 -4.62
CA ASP A 61 -22.53 -17.21 -4.18
C ASP A 61 -22.00 -16.88 -2.78
N ARG A 62 -22.64 -15.92 -2.09
CA ARG A 62 -22.33 -15.47 -0.73
C ARG A 62 -20.99 -14.75 -0.64
N ASN A 63 -20.59 -14.05 -1.70
CA ASN A 63 -19.44 -13.15 -1.66
C ASN A 63 -19.89 -11.72 -1.39
N VAL A 64 -19.22 -11.06 -0.46
CA VAL A 64 -19.34 -9.64 -0.17
C VAL A 64 -17.99 -8.98 -0.38
N VAL A 65 -17.98 -7.87 -1.12
CA VAL A 65 -16.82 -6.98 -1.15
C VAL A 65 -17.21 -5.65 -0.53
N ALA A 66 -16.52 -5.28 0.56
CA ALA A 66 -16.56 -3.93 1.09
C ALA A 66 -15.68 -3.04 0.21
N VAL A 67 -16.33 -2.11 -0.51
CA VAL A 67 -15.72 -1.29 -1.55
C VAL A 67 -15.43 0.14 -1.07
N VAL A 68 -16.24 0.66 -0.16
CA VAL A 68 -16.03 1.95 0.51
C VAL A 68 -16.35 1.79 1.98
N ASP A 69 -15.52 2.34 2.86
CA ASP A 69 -15.77 2.33 4.30
C ASP A 69 -17.10 3.06 4.56
N THR A 70 -17.99 2.48 5.36
CA THR A 70 -19.29 3.10 5.63
C THR A 70 -19.19 4.38 6.45
N ASP A 71 -18.04 4.72 7.04
CA ASP A 71 -17.83 6.05 7.62
C ASP A 71 -17.67 7.14 6.54
N ASP A 72 -17.23 6.76 5.34
CA ASP A 72 -17.15 7.62 4.15
C ASP A 72 -18.38 7.46 3.24
N ALA A 73 -18.57 8.41 2.33
CA ALA A 73 -19.66 8.40 1.36
C ALA A 73 -19.22 7.78 0.03
N SER A 74 -19.85 6.67 -0.38
CA SER A 74 -19.75 6.13 -1.74
C SER A 74 -20.38 7.07 -2.79
N TRP A 75 -19.91 7.01 -4.03
CA TRP A 75 -20.44 7.76 -5.17
C TRP A 75 -21.52 6.96 -5.90
N SER A 76 -22.72 6.89 -5.31
CA SER A 76 -23.81 6.01 -5.79
C SER A 76 -25.08 6.75 -6.16
N VAL A 77 -25.46 7.75 -5.37
CA VAL A 77 -26.79 8.40 -5.35
C VAL A 77 -26.68 9.92 -5.46
N GLY A 78 -25.60 10.42 -6.08
CA GLY A 78 -25.37 11.85 -6.32
C GLY A 78 -25.35 12.69 -5.04
N ASN A 79 -26.14 13.76 -4.97
CA ASN A 79 -26.15 14.68 -3.82
C ASN A 79 -26.61 14.02 -2.50
N ALA A 80 -27.16 12.80 -2.55
CA ALA A 80 -27.53 12.05 -1.37
C ALA A 80 -26.40 11.20 -0.78
N ASN A 81 -25.23 11.10 -1.44
CA ASN A 81 -24.13 10.20 -1.04
C ASN A 81 -23.75 10.32 0.44
N GLY A 82 -23.72 11.55 0.97
CA GLY A 82 -23.39 11.82 2.39
C GLY A 82 -24.38 11.26 3.41
N ARG A 83 -25.53 10.71 3.00
CA ARG A 83 -26.63 10.31 3.90
C ARG A 83 -27.00 8.83 3.82
N VAL A 84 -26.38 8.07 2.92
CA VAL A 84 -26.87 6.74 2.53
C VAL A 84 -25.73 5.72 2.55
N VAL A 85 -25.99 4.54 3.12
CA VAL A 85 -25.16 3.35 2.92
C VAL A 85 -25.75 2.53 1.79
N ASN A 86 -24.92 2.14 0.81
CA ASN A 86 -25.37 1.62 -0.48
C ASN A 86 -24.83 0.20 -0.72
N VAL A 87 -25.71 -0.76 -0.98
CA VAL A 87 -25.41 -2.16 -1.31
C VAL A 87 -25.86 -2.44 -2.75
N CYS A 88 -24.98 -2.98 -3.58
CA CYS A 88 -25.33 -3.35 -4.96
C CYS A 88 -25.29 -4.86 -5.18
N PHE A 89 -26.38 -5.39 -5.73
CA PHE A 89 -26.47 -6.79 -6.15
C PHE A 89 -25.70 -6.96 -7.47
N ALA A 90 -24.55 -7.62 -7.45
CA ALA A 90 -23.76 -7.88 -8.65
C ALA A 90 -24.43 -8.94 -9.52
N GLY A 91 -24.38 -8.79 -10.85
CA GLY A 91 -25.01 -9.72 -11.79
C GLY A 91 -26.54 -9.58 -11.90
N SER A 92 -27.12 -8.51 -11.34
CA SER A 92 -28.57 -8.32 -11.25
C SER A 92 -29.15 -7.39 -12.32
N PHE A 93 -30.45 -7.54 -12.59
CA PHE A 93 -31.18 -6.71 -13.53
C PHE A 93 -32.59 -6.36 -13.01
N VAL A 94 -32.96 -5.09 -13.16
CA VAL A 94 -34.26 -4.51 -12.79
C VAL A 94 -35.43 -5.20 -13.51
N ARG A 95 -35.18 -5.75 -14.70
CA ARG A 95 -36.19 -6.42 -15.53
C ARG A 95 -36.61 -7.80 -15.01
N TRP A 96 -35.90 -8.36 -14.04
CA TRP A 96 -36.21 -9.68 -13.51
C TRP A 96 -37.58 -9.71 -12.85
N SER A 97 -38.28 -10.83 -13.05
CA SER A 97 -39.45 -11.17 -12.26
C SER A 97 -39.07 -11.42 -10.80
N LYS A 98 -40.06 -11.35 -9.91
CA LYS A 98 -39.85 -11.68 -8.50
C LYS A 98 -39.24 -13.07 -8.31
N GLN A 99 -39.67 -14.06 -9.08
CA GLN A 99 -39.14 -15.43 -8.98
C GLN A 99 -37.67 -15.51 -9.43
N GLU A 100 -37.32 -14.84 -10.53
CA GLU A 100 -35.91 -14.78 -10.98
C GLU A 100 -35.00 -14.13 -9.94
N TRP A 101 -35.48 -13.09 -9.24
CA TRP A 101 -34.77 -12.50 -8.11
C TRP A 101 -34.51 -13.51 -6.99
N LEU A 102 -35.54 -14.27 -6.59
CA LEU A 102 -35.40 -15.26 -5.53
C LEU A 102 -34.46 -16.40 -5.91
N ASP A 103 -34.60 -16.92 -7.14
CA ASP A 103 -33.78 -18.02 -7.63
C ASP A 103 -32.31 -17.62 -7.79
N ARG A 104 -32.06 -16.38 -8.24
CA ARG A 104 -30.72 -15.91 -8.62
C ARG A 104 -30.03 -15.07 -7.56
N MET A 105 -30.73 -14.54 -6.57
CA MET A 105 -30.19 -13.60 -5.57
C MET A 105 -30.73 -13.83 -4.15
N GLY A 106 -31.44 -14.92 -3.87
CA GLY A 106 -31.99 -15.20 -2.53
C GLY A 106 -30.96 -15.09 -1.40
N ASN A 107 -29.75 -15.64 -1.58
CA ASN A 107 -28.67 -15.51 -0.59
C ASN A 107 -28.18 -14.06 -0.47
N ALA A 108 -28.02 -13.38 -1.60
CA ALA A 108 -27.56 -11.99 -1.64
C ALA A 108 -28.56 -11.05 -0.94
N ILE A 109 -29.86 -11.27 -1.13
CA ILE A 109 -30.96 -10.52 -0.50
C ILE A 109 -30.91 -10.67 1.03
N GLU A 110 -30.72 -11.90 1.53
CA GLU A 110 -30.52 -12.16 2.97
C GLU A 110 -29.30 -11.40 3.50
N ILE A 111 -28.15 -11.49 2.81
CA ILE A 111 -26.90 -10.85 3.22
C ILE A 111 -27.03 -9.31 3.20
N ALA A 112 -27.64 -8.75 2.16
CA ALA A 112 -27.87 -7.31 2.07
C ALA A 112 -28.79 -6.79 3.18
N ALA A 113 -29.80 -7.57 3.60
CA ALA A 113 -30.64 -7.24 4.74
C ALA A 113 -29.83 -7.25 6.06
N TYR A 114 -28.97 -8.26 6.25
CA TYR A 114 -28.08 -8.34 7.40
C TYR A 114 -27.13 -7.13 7.49
N LEU A 115 -26.45 -6.78 6.39
CA LEU A 115 -25.54 -5.64 6.31
C LEU A 115 -26.26 -4.32 6.63
N GLN A 116 -27.44 -4.08 6.04
CA GLN A 116 -28.19 -2.86 6.31
C GLN A 116 -28.72 -2.76 7.74
N VAL A 117 -29.04 -3.89 8.41
CA VAL A 117 -29.39 -3.88 9.84
C VAL A 117 -28.17 -3.56 10.71
N LEU A 118 -26.96 -4.03 10.35
CA LEU A 118 -25.73 -3.64 11.04
C LEU A 118 -25.46 -2.13 10.89
N ASP A 119 -25.54 -1.60 9.68
CA ASP A 119 -25.32 -0.17 9.43
C ASP A 119 -26.38 0.70 10.09
N ALA A 120 -27.64 0.27 10.07
CA ALA A 120 -28.73 0.93 10.78
C ALA A 120 -28.43 1.07 12.28
N ARG A 121 -27.89 0.02 12.90
CA ARG A 121 -27.45 0.05 14.30
C ARG A 121 -26.23 0.93 14.51
N LYS A 122 -25.22 0.84 13.63
CA LYS A 122 -23.99 1.64 13.70
C LYS A 122 -24.29 3.13 13.66
N TYR A 123 -25.20 3.55 12.78
CA TYR A 123 -25.47 4.96 12.48
C TYR A 123 -26.78 5.51 13.06
N GLY A 124 -27.61 4.67 13.66
CA GLY A 124 -28.82 5.08 14.36
C GLY A 124 -29.99 5.47 13.46
N PHE A 125 -30.14 4.84 12.28
CA PHE A 125 -31.34 4.96 11.45
C PHE A 125 -32.25 3.74 11.58
N ASP A 126 -33.54 3.91 11.28
CA ASP A 126 -34.53 2.85 11.44
C ASP A 126 -34.23 1.66 10.50
N PRO A 127 -34.05 0.43 11.02
CA PRO A 127 -33.89 -0.77 10.21
C PRO A 127 -35.26 -1.27 9.72
N VAL A 128 -35.98 -0.43 8.98
CA VAL A 128 -37.32 -0.72 8.45
C VAL A 128 -37.37 -0.33 6.98
N VAL A 129 -37.88 -1.23 6.14
CA VAL A 129 -38.17 -0.94 4.73
C VAL A 129 -39.31 0.05 4.66
N ARG A 130 -39.10 1.20 4.01
CA ARG A 130 -40.09 2.26 3.90
C ARG A 130 -40.65 2.37 2.49
N GLY A 131 -41.96 2.55 2.38
CA GLY A 131 -42.59 2.91 1.12
C GLY A 131 -42.23 4.34 0.70
N TRP A 132 -42.34 4.64 -0.59
CA TRP A 132 -41.92 5.93 -1.15
C TRP A 132 -42.69 7.14 -0.56
N ASP A 133 -43.95 6.98 -0.16
CA ASP A 133 -44.74 8.05 0.48
C ASP A 133 -44.28 8.35 1.91
N GLU A 134 -43.76 7.35 2.63
CA GLU A 134 -43.20 7.56 3.97
C GLU A 134 -41.86 8.31 3.90
N LEU A 135 -41.06 8.04 2.87
CA LEU A 135 -39.76 8.66 2.67
C LEU A 135 -39.86 10.13 2.28
N ARG A 136 -40.91 10.54 1.53
CA ARG A 136 -41.22 11.97 1.26
C ARG A 136 -41.42 12.79 2.54
N SER A 137 -41.82 12.14 3.64
CA SER A 137 -41.94 12.78 4.96
C SER A 137 -40.61 12.92 5.72
N LYS A 138 -39.47 12.61 5.06
CA LYS A 138 -38.10 12.65 5.60
C LYS A 138 -37.86 11.69 6.78
N ARG A 139 -38.67 10.63 6.91
CA ARG A 139 -38.38 9.52 7.83
C ARG A 139 -37.17 8.75 7.32
N ASN A 140 -36.28 8.37 8.24
CA ASN A 140 -35.12 7.51 7.96
C ASN A 140 -35.58 6.06 7.70
N GLY A 141 -34.74 5.24 7.07
CA GLY A 141 -35.12 3.87 6.75
C GLY A 141 -34.30 3.19 5.66
N LEU A 142 -34.72 1.97 5.31
CA LEU A 142 -34.16 1.18 4.21
C LEU A 142 -35.04 1.34 2.96
N THR A 143 -34.41 1.45 1.80
CA THR A 143 -35.09 1.67 0.53
C THR A 143 -34.20 1.29 -0.66
N ASP A 144 -34.64 1.58 -1.87
CA ASP A 144 -33.85 1.56 -3.09
C ASP A 144 -33.48 2.98 -3.58
N HIS A 145 -32.81 3.06 -4.73
CA HIS A 145 -32.41 4.35 -5.32
C HIS A 145 -33.61 5.27 -5.56
N ARG A 146 -34.73 4.71 -6.05
CA ARG A 146 -35.96 5.48 -6.26
C ARG A 146 -36.44 6.13 -4.97
N GLY A 147 -36.43 5.42 -3.85
CA GLY A 147 -36.81 6.02 -2.58
C GLY A 147 -35.84 7.09 -2.08
N ILE A 148 -34.52 6.94 -2.29
CA ILE A 148 -33.53 8.00 -1.98
C ILE A 148 -33.80 9.27 -2.78
N ASN A 149 -34.07 9.12 -4.07
CA ASN A 149 -34.45 10.24 -4.94
C ASN A 149 -35.67 10.99 -4.38
N MET A 150 -36.67 10.26 -3.86
CA MET A 150 -37.88 10.85 -3.28
C MET A 150 -37.65 11.45 -1.88
N ALA A 151 -36.78 10.84 -1.07
CA ALA A 151 -36.49 11.26 0.31
C ALA A 151 -35.58 12.49 0.38
N VAL A 152 -34.61 12.59 -0.55
CA VAL A 152 -33.50 13.55 -0.46
C VAL A 152 -33.46 14.52 -1.65
N LEU A 153 -33.79 14.06 -2.86
CA LEU A 153 -33.51 14.81 -4.10
C LEU A 153 -34.75 15.42 -4.78
N GLY A 154 -35.96 15.03 -4.36
CA GLY A 154 -37.21 15.70 -4.74
C GLY A 154 -37.74 15.44 -6.15
N GLY A 155 -37.29 14.39 -6.85
CA GLY A 155 -37.77 14.05 -8.20
C GLY A 155 -37.35 12.66 -8.68
N PRO A 156 -37.98 12.09 -9.73
CA PRO A 156 -37.68 10.74 -10.20
C PRO A 156 -36.31 10.69 -10.92
N GLY A 157 -35.37 9.92 -10.36
CA GLY A 157 -34.13 9.50 -11.03
C GLY A 157 -34.25 8.05 -11.54
N HIS A 158 -33.13 7.32 -11.63
CA HIS A 158 -33.16 5.91 -12.05
C HIS A 158 -33.78 5.00 -10.97
N THR A 159 -34.25 3.83 -11.42
CA THR A 159 -35.25 2.99 -10.71
C THR A 159 -34.78 1.56 -10.48
N ASP A 160 -33.58 1.38 -9.97
CA ASP A 160 -33.16 0.14 -9.32
C ASP A 160 -33.68 0.11 -7.88
N VAL A 161 -34.12 -1.02 -7.33
CA VAL A 161 -34.04 -2.42 -7.82
C VAL A 161 -35.21 -2.88 -8.70
N GLY A 162 -36.19 -2.00 -8.96
CA GLY A 162 -37.34 -2.24 -9.83
C GLY A 162 -38.59 -2.74 -9.11
N ASP A 163 -39.74 -2.56 -9.77
CA ASP A 163 -41.07 -2.83 -9.19
C ASP A 163 -41.29 -4.31 -8.84
N ASN A 164 -40.53 -5.23 -9.43
CA ASN A 164 -40.64 -6.68 -9.22
C ASN A 164 -39.69 -7.23 -8.14
N PHE A 165 -38.86 -6.41 -7.52
CA PHE A 165 -37.97 -6.87 -6.45
C PHE A 165 -38.79 -7.45 -5.27
N PRO A 166 -38.37 -8.57 -4.66
CA PRO A 166 -39.09 -9.22 -3.56
C PRO A 166 -38.96 -8.45 -2.23
N TRP A 167 -39.54 -7.25 -2.15
CA TRP A 167 -39.50 -6.38 -0.97
C TRP A 167 -40.06 -7.05 0.29
N ASP A 168 -41.07 -7.89 0.16
CA ASP A 168 -41.62 -8.68 1.26
C ASP A 168 -40.61 -9.67 1.86
N VAL A 169 -39.78 -10.29 1.01
CA VAL A 169 -38.72 -11.21 1.47
C VAL A 169 -37.57 -10.44 2.10
N TYR A 170 -37.14 -9.34 1.47
CA TYR A 170 -36.11 -8.46 2.03
C TYR A 170 -36.54 -7.89 3.38
N ALA A 171 -37.75 -7.34 3.47
CA ALA A 171 -38.32 -6.85 4.74
C ALA A 171 -38.46 -7.97 5.78
N GLY A 172 -38.86 -9.18 5.38
CA GLY A 172 -38.91 -10.34 6.26
C GLY A 172 -37.53 -10.71 6.85
N HIS A 173 -36.45 -10.63 6.06
CA HIS A 173 -35.09 -10.80 6.56
C HIS A 173 -34.68 -9.68 7.52
N VAL A 174 -34.97 -8.42 7.17
CA VAL A 174 -34.72 -7.25 8.05
C VAL A 174 -35.42 -7.45 9.39
N ASP A 175 -36.72 -7.74 9.42
CA ASP A 175 -37.50 -7.98 10.64
C ASP A 175 -36.98 -9.15 11.47
N ARG A 176 -36.51 -10.21 10.78
CA ARG A 176 -35.86 -11.33 11.45
C ARG A 176 -34.56 -10.90 12.12
N PHE A 177 -33.67 -10.19 11.42
CA PHE A 177 -32.38 -9.74 11.95
C PHE A 177 -32.51 -8.65 13.04
N VAL A 178 -33.56 -7.84 12.97
CA VAL A 178 -33.95 -6.92 14.04
C VAL A 178 -34.33 -7.73 15.29
N ARG A 179 -35.24 -8.71 15.18
CA ARG A 179 -35.68 -9.57 16.30
C ARG A 179 -34.56 -10.44 16.87
N GLU A 180 -33.79 -11.11 16.02
CA GLU A 180 -32.63 -11.93 16.43
C GLU A 180 -31.48 -11.09 17.02
N GLY A 181 -31.52 -9.76 16.88
CA GLY A 181 -30.64 -8.86 17.60
C GLY A 181 -31.25 -8.19 18.83
N THR A 182 -32.53 -8.44 19.16
CA THR A 182 -33.18 -7.98 20.40
C THR A 182 -33.13 -9.03 21.53
N ASP A 183 -32.91 -10.31 21.21
CA ASP A 183 -32.89 -11.42 22.19
C ASP A 183 -31.52 -11.65 22.88
N VAL A 184 -30.64 -10.66 22.88
CA VAL A 184 -29.37 -10.72 23.62
C VAL A 184 -29.46 -9.75 24.81
N VAL A 185 -29.42 -10.34 26.02
CA VAL A 185 -28.98 -9.75 27.31
C VAL A 185 -28.10 -8.53 27.04
N PRO A 186 -28.27 -7.36 27.70
CA PRO A 186 -27.59 -6.11 27.34
C PRO A 186 -26.12 -6.37 27.08
N ALA A 187 -25.79 -6.46 25.80
CA ALA A 187 -24.46 -6.74 25.36
C ALA A 187 -23.68 -5.45 25.59
N GLY A 188 -22.61 -5.55 26.38
CA GLY A 188 -21.44 -4.74 26.11
C GLY A 188 -21.07 -4.81 24.63
N PRO A 189 -20.25 -3.88 24.13
CA PRO A 189 -20.05 -3.65 22.69
C PRO A 189 -19.90 -4.95 21.87
N ASP A 190 -20.77 -5.13 20.86
CA ASP A 190 -20.75 -6.22 19.86
C ASP A 190 -19.39 -6.21 19.12
N PRO A 191 -18.84 -7.36 18.66
CA PRO A 191 -17.45 -7.46 18.26
C PRO A 191 -17.21 -6.71 16.95
N ALA A 192 -16.34 -5.71 17.03
CA ALA A 192 -15.88 -4.93 15.88
C ALA A 192 -15.24 -5.83 14.81
N LEU A 193 -15.21 -5.36 13.55
CA LEU A 193 -14.22 -5.84 12.58
C LEU A 193 -12.85 -5.91 13.29
N PRO A 194 -12.05 -6.97 13.08
CA PRO A 194 -10.82 -7.11 13.79
C PRO A 194 -10.01 -5.85 13.56
N THR A 195 -9.70 -5.16 14.64
CA THR A 195 -8.96 -3.91 14.58
C THR A 195 -7.63 -4.15 13.89
N VAL A 196 -6.95 -3.10 13.44
CA VAL A 196 -5.58 -3.24 12.90
C VAL A 196 -4.61 -3.91 13.88
N ILE A 197 -4.87 -3.81 15.19
CA ILE A 197 -4.14 -4.54 16.24
C ILE A 197 -4.49 -6.04 16.22
N GLU A 198 -5.75 -6.40 16.07
CA GLU A 198 -6.19 -7.81 15.98
C GLU A 198 -5.74 -8.47 14.67
N GLN A 199 -5.73 -7.72 13.56
CA GLN A 199 -5.15 -8.14 12.28
C GLN A 199 -3.63 -8.38 12.41
N CYS A 200 -2.91 -7.44 13.03
CA CYS A 200 -1.49 -7.60 13.29
C CYS A 200 -1.21 -8.80 14.20
N ARG A 201 -2.04 -9.02 15.24
CA ARG A 201 -1.95 -10.22 16.06
C ARG A 201 -2.15 -11.49 15.23
N ALA A 202 -3.16 -11.54 14.37
CA ALA A 202 -3.44 -12.73 13.55
C ALA A 202 -2.26 -13.09 12.61
N ALA A 203 -1.43 -12.12 12.23
CA ALA A 203 -0.23 -12.33 11.42
C ALA A 203 1.03 -12.71 12.24
N ASN A 204 0.95 -12.73 13.58
CA ASN A 204 2.10 -12.90 14.47
C ASN A 204 1.83 -13.97 15.54
N ASP A 205 1.85 -15.25 15.14
CA ASP A 205 1.55 -16.40 16.01
C ASP A 205 2.40 -16.47 17.28
N TRP A 206 3.65 -16.00 17.19
CA TRP A 206 4.62 -15.99 18.30
C TRP A 206 4.20 -15.12 19.49
N LEU A 207 3.22 -14.23 19.34
CA LEU A 207 2.75 -13.35 20.43
C LEU A 207 2.07 -14.10 21.59
N GLY A 208 1.54 -15.30 21.35
CA GLY A 208 0.78 -16.06 22.34
C GLY A 208 -0.61 -15.47 22.64
N ALA A 209 -1.20 -15.86 23.77
CA ALA A 209 -2.54 -15.43 24.18
C ALA A 209 -2.58 -13.94 24.57
N LYS A 210 -3.76 -13.31 24.46
CA LYS A 210 -3.98 -11.91 24.90
C LYS A 210 -4.01 -11.87 26.43
N VAL A 211 -3.24 -10.97 27.03
CA VAL A 211 -3.12 -10.81 28.49
C VAL A 211 -4.11 -9.76 29.02
N SER A 212 -4.44 -8.74 28.22
CA SER A 212 -5.49 -7.79 28.59
C SER A 212 -6.89 -8.42 28.50
N ASP A 213 -7.85 -7.88 29.25
CA ASP A 213 -9.26 -8.31 29.40
C ASP A 213 -10.11 -8.21 28.12
N GLY A 214 -9.49 -8.34 26.95
CA GLY A 214 -10.11 -8.23 25.64
C GLY A 214 -10.06 -6.82 25.07
N ARG A 215 -9.74 -5.78 25.84
CA ARG A 215 -9.74 -4.40 25.35
C ARG A 215 -8.37 -3.93 24.88
N GLU A 216 -8.37 -3.18 23.79
CA GLU A 216 -7.28 -2.29 23.43
C GLU A 216 -7.24 -1.13 24.41
N VAL A 217 -6.04 -0.80 24.85
CA VAL A 217 -5.80 0.26 25.82
C VAL A 217 -5.31 1.48 25.07
N THR A 218 -5.89 2.65 25.38
CA THR A 218 -5.33 3.93 24.94
C THR A 218 -3.93 4.08 25.53
N THR A 219 -2.96 4.37 24.68
CA THR A 219 -1.59 4.63 25.13
C THR A 219 -1.57 5.81 26.11
N PRO A 220 -0.67 5.80 27.12
CA PRO A 220 -0.51 6.90 28.08
C PRO A 220 -0.40 8.32 27.48
N ASP A 221 0.18 8.46 26.29
CA ASP A 221 0.26 9.72 25.55
C ASP A 221 -1.09 10.20 24.95
N GLY A 222 -2.13 9.36 24.98
CA GLY A 222 -3.47 9.63 24.47
C GLY A 222 -3.63 9.50 22.94
N ALA A 223 -2.56 9.22 22.20
CA ALA A 223 -2.58 9.29 20.73
C ALA A 223 -2.89 7.95 20.05
N GLY A 224 -2.40 6.85 20.61
CA GLY A 224 -2.47 5.51 20.03
C GLY A 224 -3.33 4.53 20.81
N ARG A 225 -3.23 3.27 20.39
CA ARG A 225 -3.84 2.10 21.03
C ARG A 225 -2.80 0.99 21.10
N PHE A 226 -2.88 0.16 22.13
CA PHE A 226 -2.08 -1.05 22.20
C PHE A 226 -2.82 -2.19 22.89
N ALA A 227 -2.35 -3.41 22.64
CA ALA A 227 -2.77 -4.61 23.36
C ALA A 227 -1.55 -5.42 23.78
N GLN A 228 -1.62 -6.06 24.95
CA GLN A 228 -0.57 -6.92 25.49
C GLN A 228 -0.92 -8.40 25.27
N TYR A 229 0.09 -9.17 24.88
CA TYR A 229 0.07 -10.61 24.67
C TYR A 229 1.16 -11.28 25.52
N GLU A 230 1.14 -12.61 25.62
CA GLU A 230 2.06 -13.41 26.45
C GLU A 230 3.54 -13.13 26.14
N HIS A 231 3.87 -12.81 24.89
CA HIS A 231 5.25 -12.65 24.42
C HIS A 231 5.54 -11.30 23.76
N GLY A 232 4.63 -10.33 23.86
CA GLY A 232 4.83 -9.03 23.24
C GLY A 232 3.66 -8.07 23.39
N TRP A 233 3.81 -6.90 22.79
CA TRP A 233 2.73 -5.94 22.61
C TRP A 233 2.42 -5.77 21.13
N VAL A 234 1.23 -5.29 20.82
CA VAL A 234 0.90 -4.76 19.48
C VAL A 234 0.46 -3.31 19.66
N TYR A 235 1.12 -2.41 18.95
CA TYR A 235 0.87 -0.97 19.01
C TYR A 235 0.33 -0.44 17.69
N TRP A 236 -0.57 0.53 17.79
CA TRP A 236 -1.11 1.31 16.70
C TRP A 236 -1.04 2.80 17.02
N SER A 237 -0.78 3.62 16.00
CA SER A 237 -0.85 5.08 16.09
C SER A 237 -1.45 5.64 14.80
N PRO A 238 -2.32 6.66 14.88
CA PRO A 238 -2.83 7.35 13.70
C PRO A 238 -1.74 8.10 12.92
N THR A 239 -0.58 8.35 13.54
CA THR A 239 0.55 9.06 12.91
C THR A 239 1.54 8.15 12.20
N VAL A 240 1.46 6.84 12.43
CA VAL A 240 2.29 5.82 11.78
C VAL A 240 1.49 5.19 10.67
N ASP A 241 2.04 5.20 9.45
CA ASP A 241 1.40 4.66 8.24
C ASP A 241 -0.04 5.14 8.04
N GLU A 242 -0.30 6.39 8.47
CA GLU A 242 -1.59 7.06 8.42
C GLU A 242 -2.70 6.26 9.15
N GLY A 243 -2.33 5.51 10.19
CA GLY A 243 -3.25 4.69 10.99
C GLY A 243 -3.67 3.38 10.31
N ARG A 244 -3.07 3.02 9.17
CA ARG A 244 -3.46 1.81 8.43
C ARG A 244 -2.81 0.51 8.92
N ALA A 245 -1.79 0.60 9.78
CA ALA A 245 -1.04 -0.56 10.24
C ALA A 245 -0.76 -0.50 11.74
N ALA A 246 -0.71 -1.68 12.37
CA ALA A 246 -0.21 -1.88 13.72
C ALA A 246 1.02 -2.79 13.66
N TYR A 247 1.90 -2.67 14.66
CA TYR A 247 3.16 -3.41 14.70
C TYR A 247 3.33 -4.13 16.03
N ALA A 248 3.71 -5.41 15.95
CA ALA A 248 4.04 -6.26 17.09
C ALA A 248 5.48 -5.96 17.56
N ILE A 249 5.65 -5.80 18.87
CA ILE A 249 6.93 -5.61 19.55
C ILE A 249 7.16 -6.82 20.47
N PRO A 250 8.26 -7.58 20.32
CA PRO A 250 8.51 -8.75 21.16
C PRO A 250 8.97 -8.34 22.57
N PHE A 251 8.63 -9.15 23.57
CA PHE A 251 9.35 -9.13 24.85
C PHE A 251 10.80 -9.59 24.68
N GLY A 252 11.63 -9.31 25.68
CA GLY A 252 13.07 -9.50 25.59
C GLY A 252 13.77 -8.23 25.07
N PRO A 253 14.98 -8.33 24.50
CA PRO A 253 15.86 -7.17 24.35
C PRO A 253 15.24 -5.97 23.62
N ILE A 254 14.47 -6.20 22.54
CA ILE A 254 13.79 -5.11 21.82
C ILE A 254 12.72 -4.44 22.68
N GLY A 255 11.85 -5.23 23.33
CA GLY A 255 10.81 -4.74 24.21
C GLY A 255 11.36 -4.06 25.46
N ASP A 256 12.44 -4.58 26.02
CA ASP A 256 13.13 -4.02 27.19
C ASP A 256 13.76 -2.66 26.85
N ALA A 257 14.39 -2.53 25.66
CA ALA A 257 14.89 -1.25 25.18
C ALA A 257 13.76 -0.24 24.94
N PHE A 258 12.64 -0.67 24.35
CA PHE A 258 11.47 0.17 24.17
C PHE A 258 10.94 0.69 25.51
N ALA A 259 10.76 -0.20 26.49
CA ALA A 259 10.35 0.15 27.85
C ALA A 259 11.33 1.10 28.54
N ALA A 260 12.64 0.82 28.47
CA ALA A 260 13.69 1.63 29.08
C ALA A 260 13.75 3.06 28.53
N THR A 261 13.29 3.28 27.29
CA THR A 261 13.21 4.62 26.69
C THR A 261 11.93 5.38 26.98
N GLY A 262 10.98 4.79 27.71
CA GLY A 262 9.69 5.41 28.03
C GLY A 262 8.56 5.04 27.07
N TYR A 263 8.64 3.88 26.41
CA TYR A 263 7.62 3.38 25.48
C TYR A 263 7.31 4.39 24.36
N GLU A 264 6.05 4.53 23.96
CA GLU A 264 5.61 5.36 22.84
C GLU A 264 5.76 6.87 23.09
N ALA A 265 5.71 7.29 24.36
CA ALA A 265 6.01 8.67 24.77
C ALA A 265 7.52 8.95 24.84
N GLY A 266 8.32 7.89 24.74
CA GLY A 266 9.77 7.91 24.83
C GLY A 266 10.47 8.37 23.57
N ARG A 267 11.80 8.44 23.65
CA ARG A 267 12.64 8.92 22.52
C ARG A 267 12.58 8.06 21.25
N LEU A 268 12.08 6.83 21.32
CA LEU A 268 11.88 5.97 20.16
C LEU A 268 10.58 6.28 19.40
N GLY A 269 9.54 6.74 20.10
CA GLY A 269 8.18 6.88 19.56
C GLY A 269 7.52 5.53 19.28
N TYR A 270 6.49 5.53 18.42
CA TYR A 270 5.78 4.32 18.03
C TYR A 270 6.61 3.40 17.12
N PRO A 271 6.35 2.07 17.11
CA PRO A 271 6.95 1.18 16.12
C PRO A 271 6.49 1.56 14.71
N ARG A 272 7.37 1.42 13.73
CA ARG A 272 7.15 1.83 12.31
C ARG A 272 7.42 0.69 11.33
N GLY A 273 7.54 -0.53 11.81
CA GLY A 273 7.87 -1.68 10.99
C GLY A 273 7.77 -2.98 11.76
N PRO A 274 7.66 -4.11 11.04
CA PRO A 274 7.67 -5.41 11.66
C PRO A 274 8.99 -5.67 12.36
N LYS A 275 8.97 -6.55 13.36
CA LYS A 275 10.15 -7.25 13.83
C LYS A 275 10.75 -8.04 12.67
N LEU A 276 12.05 -7.88 12.41
CA LEU A 276 12.78 -8.63 11.40
C LEU A 276 13.76 -9.60 12.08
N ASP A 277 13.58 -10.90 11.83
CA ASP A 277 14.55 -11.93 12.19
C ASP A 277 15.60 -12.05 11.08
N LEU A 278 16.81 -11.59 11.36
CA LEU A 278 17.96 -11.71 10.47
C LEU A 278 18.68 -13.02 10.74
N LEU A 279 18.73 -13.90 9.74
CA LEU A 279 19.59 -15.07 9.76
C LEU A 279 21.07 -14.64 9.62
N PRO A 280 22.02 -15.42 10.16
CA PRO A 280 23.44 -15.19 9.90
C PRO A 280 23.73 -15.13 8.40
N PHE A 281 24.57 -14.19 7.98
CA PHE A 281 24.93 -14.00 6.57
C PHE A 281 26.41 -13.63 6.43
N THR A 282 26.92 -13.65 5.19
CA THR A 282 28.30 -13.23 4.89
C THR A 282 28.27 -11.90 4.15
N ARG A 283 29.03 -10.90 4.62
CA ARG A 283 29.14 -9.59 3.93
C ARG A 283 29.79 -9.74 2.56
N SER A 284 29.65 -8.72 1.72
CA SER A 284 30.41 -8.56 0.47
C SER A 284 31.93 -8.60 0.68
N THR A 285 32.40 -8.26 1.89
CA THR A 285 33.80 -8.35 2.31
C THR A 285 34.25 -9.75 2.74
N GLY A 286 33.36 -10.76 2.68
CA GLY A 286 33.66 -12.16 3.05
C GLY A 286 33.63 -12.45 4.56
N ARG A 287 33.23 -11.49 5.41
CA ARG A 287 33.16 -11.69 6.87
C ARG A 287 31.78 -12.23 7.27
N PRO A 288 31.70 -13.26 8.14
CA PRO A 288 30.44 -13.72 8.70
C PRO A 288 29.84 -12.65 9.63
N VAL A 289 28.52 -12.56 9.61
CA VAL A 289 27.72 -11.64 10.41
C VAL A 289 26.75 -12.48 11.23
N ALA A 290 26.70 -12.21 12.53
CA ALA A 290 25.72 -12.83 13.43
C ALA A 290 24.30 -12.49 12.98
N GLY A 291 23.37 -13.42 13.22
CA GLY A 291 21.95 -13.13 13.10
C GLY A 291 21.48 -12.19 14.22
N GLY A 292 20.20 -11.87 14.23
CA GLY A 292 19.62 -11.04 15.29
C GLY A 292 18.21 -10.59 14.96
N VAL A 293 17.65 -9.78 15.85
CA VAL A 293 16.34 -9.16 15.70
C VAL A 293 16.51 -7.66 15.50
N VAL A 294 15.84 -7.10 14.50
CA VAL A 294 15.86 -5.65 14.24
C VAL A 294 14.43 -5.13 14.19
N GLN A 295 14.18 -3.98 14.81
CA GLN A 295 12.88 -3.32 14.71
C GLN A 295 13.00 -1.81 14.60
N ALA A 296 12.29 -1.24 13.63
CA ALA A 296 12.24 0.21 13.39
C ALA A 296 11.12 0.88 14.20
N PHE A 297 11.44 2.05 14.74
CA PHE A 297 10.54 2.97 15.43
C PHE A 297 10.55 4.33 14.71
N GLN A 298 9.65 5.24 15.10
CA GLN A 298 9.53 6.57 14.47
C GLN A 298 10.85 7.36 14.49
N HIS A 299 11.62 7.24 15.57
CA HIS A 299 12.81 8.07 15.82
C HIS A 299 14.12 7.28 15.95
N GLY A 300 14.08 5.95 15.81
CA GLY A 300 15.27 5.11 15.91
C GLY A 300 15.01 3.68 15.46
N THR A 301 16.05 2.86 15.50
CA THR A 301 15.98 1.42 15.24
C THR A 301 16.67 0.69 16.38
N VAL A 302 16.02 -0.35 16.90
CA VAL A 302 16.58 -1.22 17.95
C VAL A 302 17.15 -2.48 17.31
N TYR A 303 18.39 -2.82 17.66
CA TYR A 303 19.14 -3.96 17.13
C TYR A 303 19.52 -4.90 18.25
N ASP A 304 18.95 -6.10 18.25
CA ASP A 304 19.28 -7.20 19.15
C ASP A 304 20.14 -8.23 18.41
N ARG A 305 21.46 -8.22 18.64
CA ARG A 305 22.38 -9.15 17.98
C ARG A 305 22.39 -10.49 18.70
N ALA A 306 22.22 -11.58 17.97
CA ALA A 306 22.27 -12.93 18.51
C ALA A 306 23.72 -13.43 18.65
N GLU A 307 24.38 -13.09 19.77
CA GLU A 307 25.54 -13.83 20.30
C GLU A 307 25.33 -14.14 21.79
N GLU A 308 25.96 -15.23 22.26
CA GLU A 308 25.85 -15.91 23.58
C GLU A 308 25.38 -15.08 24.80
N PRO A 309 24.70 -15.71 25.78
CA PRO A 309 23.83 -15.02 26.73
C PRO A 309 24.63 -14.13 27.67
N THR A 310 24.70 -12.84 27.34
CA THR A 310 25.07 -11.80 28.29
C THR A 310 24.00 -10.72 28.32
N THR A 311 23.85 -10.14 29.50
CA THR A 311 22.80 -9.22 29.89
C THR A 311 22.83 -7.95 29.03
N VAL A 312 21.80 -7.80 28.19
CA VAL A 312 21.45 -6.70 27.28
C VAL A 312 22.19 -6.71 25.93
N ASN A 313 21.53 -7.30 24.91
CA ASN A 313 22.01 -7.36 23.51
C ASN A 313 21.33 -6.37 22.56
N ALA A 314 20.43 -5.50 23.06
CA ALA A 314 19.71 -4.53 22.24
C ALA A 314 20.33 -3.12 22.30
N TYR A 315 20.65 -2.56 21.14
CA TYR A 315 21.20 -1.21 21.01
C TYR A 315 20.36 -0.33 20.09
N ILE A 316 20.21 0.94 20.47
CA ILE A 316 19.42 1.92 19.73
C ILE A 316 20.33 2.73 18.81
N VAL A 317 20.03 2.74 17.52
CA VAL A 317 20.67 3.64 16.55
C VAL A 317 19.62 4.66 16.09
N GLN A 318 19.91 5.96 16.23
CA GLN A 318 18.93 7.03 16.00
C GLN A 318 19.54 8.27 15.32
N GLY A 319 18.67 9.22 14.94
CA GLY A 319 19.06 10.52 14.38
C GLY A 319 20.09 10.46 13.24
N THR A 320 21.00 11.43 13.21
CA THR A 320 22.02 11.55 12.16
C THR A 320 23.05 10.41 12.18
N ILE A 321 23.29 9.77 13.33
CA ILE A 321 24.13 8.57 13.40
C ILE A 321 23.47 7.41 12.63
N ARG A 322 22.15 7.22 12.80
CA ARG A 322 21.36 6.26 12.01
C ARG A 322 21.38 6.57 10.53
N GLU A 323 21.25 7.83 10.13
CA GLU A 323 21.33 8.24 8.71
C GLU A 323 22.71 7.92 8.11
N LYS A 324 23.79 8.17 8.86
CA LYS A 324 25.13 7.81 8.43
C LYS A 324 25.32 6.30 8.35
N TYR A 325 24.84 5.55 9.33
CA TYR A 325 24.87 4.08 9.34
C TYR A 325 24.07 3.49 8.17
N ALA A 326 22.90 4.06 7.88
CA ALA A 326 22.08 3.73 6.71
C ALA A 326 22.82 3.97 5.39
N SER A 327 23.53 5.09 5.26
CA SER A 327 24.34 5.39 4.07
C SER A 327 25.49 4.42 3.82
N LEU A 328 25.82 3.62 4.84
CA LEU A 328 26.88 2.62 4.82
C LEU A 328 26.31 1.19 4.77
N ASP A 329 25.05 1.01 4.38
CA ASP A 329 24.35 -0.28 4.27
C ASP A 329 24.09 -1.00 5.60
N TYR A 330 23.93 -0.23 6.68
CA TYR A 330 23.55 -0.72 8.01
C TYR A 330 24.44 -1.90 8.49
N GLU A 331 23.84 -2.95 9.05
CA GLU A 331 24.54 -4.13 9.61
C GLU A 331 25.24 -4.98 8.56
N ARG A 332 24.83 -4.83 7.30
CA ARG A 332 25.44 -5.45 6.11
C ARG A 332 26.71 -4.71 5.67
N GLY A 333 26.81 -3.45 6.09
CA GLY A 333 27.90 -2.52 5.81
C GLY A 333 29.22 -2.81 6.52
N GLU A 334 30.20 -1.95 6.25
CA GLU A 334 31.55 -2.05 6.81
C GLU A 334 31.60 -1.82 8.34
N LEU A 335 30.60 -1.13 8.90
CA LEU A 335 30.51 -0.89 10.36
C LEU A 335 30.06 -2.13 11.13
N GLY A 336 29.18 -2.93 10.54
CA GLY A 336 28.55 -4.07 11.20
C GLY A 336 27.56 -3.70 12.29
N TRP A 337 27.18 -4.65 13.14
CA TRP A 337 26.18 -4.44 14.19
C TRP A 337 26.59 -3.37 15.20
N PRO A 338 25.64 -2.61 15.77
CA PRO A 338 25.93 -1.75 16.91
C PRO A 338 26.35 -2.58 18.13
N LEU A 339 27.25 -2.01 18.93
CA LEU A 339 27.79 -2.61 20.17
C LEU A 339 27.55 -1.72 21.40
N SER A 340 26.90 -0.58 21.22
CA SER A 340 26.56 0.36 22.29
C SER A 340 25.38 1.21 21.86
N ASP A 341 24.70 1.83 22.82
CA ASP A 341 23.92 3.04 22.57
C ASP A 341 24.86 4.23 22.25
N GLU A 342 24.26 5.36 21.85
CA GLU A 342 24.97 6.63 21.73
C GLU A 342 25.51 7.10 23.10
N MET A 343 26.78 7.47 23.15
CA MET A 343 27.45 8.04 24.31
C MET A 343 27.84 9.50 24.03
N ASP A 344 27.84 10.32 25.07
CA ASP A 344 28.28 11.72 24.96
C ASP A 344 29.80 11.83 24.82
N TRP A 345 30.25 12.85 24.09
CA TRP A 345 31.63 13.34 24.08
C TRP A 345 31.64 14.87 23.93
N ALA A 346 32.84 15.47 24.00
CA ALA A 346 33.01 16.92 24.11
C ALA A 346 32.26 17.75 23.04
N GLU A 347 32.12 17.24 21.81
CA GLU A 347 31.53 17.99 20.69
C GLU A 347 30.18 17.42 20.20
N GLY A 348 29.66 16.37 20.84
CA GLY A 348 28.39 15.75 20.47
C GLY A 348 28.23 14.33 21.02
N LYS A 349 27.93 13.37 20.14
CA LYS A 349 27.67 11.96 20.49
C LYS A 349 28.53 11.02 19.67
N TRP A 350 28.74 9.81 20.14
CA TRP A 350 29.38 8.76 19.37
C TRP A 350 28.76 7.40 19.69
N GLN A 351 28.86 6.46 18.75
CA GLN A 351 28.32 5.12 18.90
C GLN A 351 29.28 4.08 18.34
N ARG A 352 29.42 2.97 19.07
CA ARG A 352 30.31 1.88 18.70
C ARG A 352 29.59 0.83 17.86
N PHE A 353 30.29 0.32 16.85
CA PHE A 353 29.87 -0.78 15.99
C PHE A 353 30.95 -1.87 15.98
N GLU A 354 30.64 -3.06 15.46
CA GLU A 354 31.54 -4.22 15.40
C GLU A 354 32.92 -3.89 14.86
N HIS A 355 32.99 -3.02 13.86
CA HIS A 355 34.24 -2.75 13.13
C HIS A 355 34.60 -1.27 13.11
N GLY A 356 33.88 -0.45 13.85
CA GLY A 356 34.05 0.99 13.76
C GLY A 356 33.31 1.79 14.81
N VAL A 357 33.36 3.10 14.62
CA VAL A 357 32.72 4.09 15.47
C VAL A 357 32.17 5.20 14.60
N VAL A 358 30.98 5.70 14.94
CA VAL A 358 30.38 6.87 14.31
C VAL A 358 30.37 8.00 15.35
N TYR A 359 30.92 9.15 14.98
CA TYR A 359 30.84 10.38 15.77
C TYR A 359 29.87 11.34 15.12
N TRP A 360 29.02 11.96 15.91
CA TRP A 360 28.17 13.08 15.55
C TRP A 360 28.60 14.34 16.29
N THR A 361 28.62 15.46 15.59
CA THR A 361 28.93 16.79 16.13
C THR A 361 27.70 17.68 16.16
N ALA A 362 27.42 18.29 17.32
CA ALA A 362 26.26 19.16 17.48
C ALA A 362 26.37 20.46 16.66
N ALA A 363 27.59 20.98 16.49
CA ALA A 363 27.83 22.26 15.80
C ALA A 363 27.42 22.25 14.32
N THR A 364 27.55 21.11 13.64
CA THR A 364 27.25 20.97 12.20
C THR A 364 26.15 19.95 11.91
N ASN A 365 25.57 19.36 12.95
CA ASN A 365 24.62 18.24 12.85
C ASN A 365 25.07 17.18 11.83
N SER A 366 26.34 16.76 11.91
CA SER A 366 26.96 15.87 10.93
C SER A 366 27.55 14.65 11.60
N ALA A 367 27.48 13.49 10.94
CA ALA A 367 28.07 12.25 11.44
C ALA A 367 29.19 11.72 10.53
N ILE A 368 30.30 11.30 11.14
CA ILE A 368 31.50 10.75 10.48
C ILE A 368 31.74 9.35 11.03
N ALA A 369 31.93 8.39 10.13
CA ALA A 369 32.20 7.00 10.47
C ALA A 369 33.69 6.69 10.30
N PHE A 370 34.21 5.83 11.16
CA PHE A 370 35.57 5.33 11.11
C PHE A 370 35.58 3.81 11.26
N VAL A 371 36.43 3.11 10.50
CA VAL A 371 36.62 1.64 10.61
C VAL A 371 38.08 1.29 10.90
N GLY A 372 38.27 0.28 11.75
CA GLY A 372 39.57 -0.25 12.15
C GLY A 372 39.63 -0.68 13.63
N GLU A 373 40.60 -1.55 13.96
CA GLU A 373 40.95 -1.86 15.36
C GLU A 373 41.79 -0.73 15.95
N THR A 374 41.62 -0.48 17.25
CA THR A 374 42.24 0.62 18.01
C THR A 374 43.69 0.88 17.59
N GLY A 375 43.97 2.07 17.04
CA GLY A 375 45.32 2.53 16.66
C GLY A 375 45.60 2.67 15.16
N LYS A 376 44.72 2.17 14.27
CA LYS A 376 44.81 2.39 12.80
C LYS A 376 43.44 2.72 12.21
N VAL A 377 42.96 3.92 12.51
CA VAL A 377 41.61 4.38 12.17
C VAL A 377 41.62 5.03 10.76
N ARG A 378 40.73 4.61 9.85
CA ARG A 378 40.49 5.31 8.57
C ARG A 378 39.09 5.94 8.55
N PRO A 379 38.93 7.23 8.19
CA PRO A 379 37.62 7.81 7.96
C PRO A 379 36.94 7.14 6.77
N ILE A 380 35.68 6.76 6.93
CA ILE A 380 34.81 6.27 5.88
C ILE A 380 33.96 7.42 5.34
N SER A 381 34.37 7.90 4.17
CA SER A 381 33.46 8.62 3.29
C SER A 381 32.40 7.65 2.75
N PRO A 382 31.16 8.10 2.43
CA PRO A 382 30.28 7.30 1.57
C PRO A 382 31.08 6.84 0.34
N PRO A 383 30.78 5.67 -0.25
CA PRO A 383 31.58 5.12 -1.34
C PRO A 383 31.88 6.23 -2.35
N ARG A 384 33.18 6.54 -2.50
CA ARG A 384 33.64 7.55 -3.46
C ARG A 384 33.18 7.07 -4.84
N ALA A 385 32.57 7.96 -5.62
CA ALA A 385 32.32 7.73 -7.04
C ALA A 385 33.56 7.06 -7.69
N PRO A 386 33.39 6.06 -8.57
CA PRO A 386 34.48 5.21 -9.00
C PRO A 386 35.64 6.04 -9.55
N VAL A 387 36.84 5.81 -9.00
CA VAL A 387 38.09 6.30 -9.57
C VAL A 387 38.29 5.64 -10.93
N ALA A 388 38.65 6.43 -11.93
CA ALA A 388 38.88 5.99 -13.31
C ALA A 388 39.69 4.68 -13.40
N PRO A 389 39.33 3.75 -14.32
CA PRO A 389 39.86 2.40 -14.31
C PRO A 389 41.32 2.33 -14.76
N ALA A 390 42.07 1.42 -14.12
CA ALA A 390 43.29 0.82 -14.67
C ALA A 390 42.97 0.20 -16.06
N PRO A 391 43.96 0.06 -16.97
CA PRO A 391 43.70 -0.42 -18.34
C PRO A 391 42.95 -1.75 -18.31
N ALA A 392 41.85 -1.78 -19.07
CA ALA A 392 40.80 -2.77 -18.94
C ALA A 392 41.32 -4.21 -19.11
N PRO A 393 41.04 -5.12 -18.17
CA PRO A 393 40.96 -6.54 -18.52
C PRO A 393 39.83 -6.73 -19.56
N PRO A 394 39.92 -7.72 -20.45
CA PRO A 394 38.94 -7.91 -21.53
C PRO A 394 37.52 -7.98 -20.98
N ALA A 395 36.61 -7.24 -21.64
CA ALA A 395 35.25 -6.99 -21.17
C ALA A 395 34.54 -8.29 -20.72
N PRO A 396 33.99 -8.36 -19.49
CA PRO A 396 33.03 -9.40 -19.16
C PRO A 396 31.76 -9.16 -19.99
N ALA A 397 31.21 -10.22 -20.57
CA ALA A 397 30.03 -10.17 -21.41
C ALA A 397 28.92 -9.34 -20.73
N GLY A 398 28.44 -8.30 -21.40
CA GLY A 398 27.31 -7.49 -20.93
C GLY A 398 26.11 -8.37 -20.60
N TYR A 399 25.23 -7.88 -19.73
CA TYR A 399 24.01 -8.59 -19.34
C TYR A 399 23.27 -9.09 -20.59
N VAL A 400 23.06 -10.40 -20.69
CA VAL A 400 22.31 -11.01 -21.77
C VAL A 400 20.83 -10.99 -21.38
N PRO A 401 19.96 -10.27 -22.10
CA PRO A 401 18.54 -10.23 -21.77
C PRO A 401 17.91 -11.62 -21.85
N SER A 402 16.88 -11.87 -21.04
CA SER A 402 16.00 -13.03 -21.14
C SER A 402 15.07 -12.95 -22.35
N ASP A 403 14.38 -14.05 -22.69
CA ASP A 403 13.39 -14.05 -23.78
C ASP A 403 12.23 -13.09 -23.51
N ASP A 404 11.80 -12.95 -22.26
CA ASP A 404 10.77 -11.99 -21.86
C ASP A 404 11.24 -10.54 -22.06
N GLU A 405 12.50 -10.24 -21.71
CA GLU A 405 13.10 -8.92 -21.92
C GLU A 405 13.32 -8.62 -23.40
N ARG A 406 13.69 -9.63 -24.21
CA ARG A 406 13.79 -9.53 -25.67
C ARG A 406 12.44 -9.25 -26.33
N GLN A 407 11.37 -9.87 -25.83
CA GLN A 407 10.00 -9.61 -26.31
C GLN A 407 9.53 -8.18 -26.00
N LEU A 408 10.12 -7.55 -24.98
CA LEU A 408 9.83 -6.19 -24.56
C LEU A 408 10.70 -5.13 -25.25
N THR A 409 11.79 -5.49 -25.94
CA THR A 409 12.74 -4.59 -26.60
C THR A 409 12.62 -4.54 -28.14
N PRO A 410 13.16 -3.48 -28.78
CA PRO A 410 13.50 -3.50 -30.20
C PRO A 410 14.53 -4.60 -30.55
N ARG A 411 14.69 -4.90 -31.85
CA ARG A 411 15.58 -5.98 -32.35
C ARG A 411 17.02 -5.93 -31.84
N ASP A 412 17.49 -4.76 -31.42
CA ASP A 412 18.85 -4.53 -30.94
C ASP A 412 18.96 -4.44 -29.40
N ASN A 413 17.90 -4.79 -28.66
CA ASN A 413 17.81 -4.83 -27.19
C ASN A 413 18.05 -3.49 -26.47
N LYS A 414 17.88 -2.36 -27.17
CA LYS A 414 18.04 -1.01 -26.63
C LYS A 414 16.94 -0.09 -27.10
N TRP A 415 16.64 0.94 -26.30
CA TRP A 415 15.83 2.08 -26.73
C TRP A 415 16.72 3.30 -26.89
N VAL A 416 16.49 4.04 -27.96
CA VAL A 416 17.15 5.32 -28.23
C VAL A 416 16.09 6.34 -28.60
N GLY A 417 16.06 7.45 -27.87
CA GLY A 417 15.14 8.55 -28.10
C GLY A 417 15.10 9.53 -26.93
N GLY A 418 14.08 10.38 -26.90
CA GLY A 418 13.98 11.48 -25.95
C GLY A 418 13.66 11.00 -24.53
N ILE A 419 14.21 11.69 -23.53
CA ILE A 419 13.80 11.55 -22.12
C ILE A 419 12.78 12.62 -21.76
N SER A 420 11.88 12.35 -20.82
CA SER A 420 11.23 13.44 -20.07
C SER A 420 11.06 13.07 -18.61
N HIS A 421 10.43 13.95 -17.83
CA HIS A 421 10.14 13.67 -16.43
C HIS A 421 8.63 13.56 -16.18
N PHE A 422 8.26 12.78 -15.17
CA PHE A 422 6.91 12.85 -14.60
C PHE A 422 6.69 14.23 -13.95
N ALA A 423 5.46 14.73 -13.92
CA ALA A 423 5.19 15.96 -13.20
C ALA A 423 5.29 15.77 -11.67
N THR A 424 5.59 16.85 -10.94
CA THR A 424 5.79 16.84 -9.49
C THR A 424 4.56 16.38 -8.71
N PRO A 425 4.70 15.97 -7.43
CA PRO A 425 3.56 15.64 -6.57
C PRO A 425 2.59 16.82 -6.49
N GLY A 426 1.42 16.69 -7.11
CA GLY A 426 0.40 17.74 -7.17
C GLY A 426 -0.13 18.05 -8.57
N ASP A 427 0.49 17.55 -9.64
CA ASP A 427 0.05 17.78 -11.01
C ASP A 427 -0.88 16.66 -11.53
N ALA A 428 -1.73 16.97 -12.51
CA ALA A 428 -2.74 16.07 -13.06
C ALA A 428 -2.16 14.82 -13.75
N SER A 429 -0.87 14.83 -14.12
CA SER A 429 -0.21 13.66 -14.73
C SER A 429 0.22 12.58 -13.72
N THR A 430 0.39 12.91 -12.44
CA THR A 430 0.80 11.98 -11.36
C THR A 430 -0.27 11.76 -10.27
N ARG A 431 -1.38 12.51 -10.28
CA ARG A 431 -2.52 12.28 -9.38
C ARG A 431 -3.20 10.94 -9.67
N GLY A 432 -3.10 10.01 -8.71
CA GLY A 432 -3.98 8.84 -8.60
C GLY A 432 -3.78 7.74 -9.65
N ARG A 433 -2.58 7.61 -10.25
CA ARG A 433 -2.31 6.58 -11.26
C ARG A 433 -1.24 5.59 -10.79
N ASN A 434 -1.62 4.32 -10.70
CA ASN A 434 -0.71 3.19 -10.47
C ASN A 434 0.23 3.06 -11.66
N MET A 435 1.54 3.12 -11.41
CA MET A 435 2.56 3.09 -12.46
C MET A 435 3.02 1.67 -12.80
N GLY A 436 2.47 0.66 -12.12
CA GLY A 436 2.59 -0.76 -12.42
C GLY A 436 1.24 -1.46 -12.25
N VAL A 437 1.22 -2.75 -12.60
CA VAL A 437 0.01 -3.58 -12.62
C VAL A 437 -0.12 -4.42 -11.33
N SER A 438 0.83 -4.35 -10.40
CA SER A 438 1.03 -5.45 -9.43
C SER A 438 1.08 -5.08 -7.93
N GLY A 439 0.93 -3.83 -7.50
CA GLY A 439 1.00 -3.53 -6.06
C GLY A 439 2.39 -3.76 -5.45
N GLU A 440 3.44 -3.60 -6.27
CA GLU A 440 4.86 -3.74 -5.91
C GLU A 440 5.55 -2.36 -5.77
N PRO A 441 6.82 -2.26 -5.32
CA PRO A 441 7.49 -0.97 -5.04
C PRO A 441 7.51 0.05 -6.19
N ALA A 442 7.24 -0.38 -7.43
CA ALA A 442 7.09 0.45 -8.62
C ALA A 442 5.82 1.33 -8.61
N ASP A 443 4.88 1.09 -7.69
CA ASP A 443 3.66 1.88 -7.52
C ASP A 443 3.84 3.03 -6.51
N ASN A 444 5.06 3.28 -6.02
CA ASN A 444 5.36 4.40 -5.13
C ASN A 444 5.78 5.66 -5.93
N PRO A 445 4.90 6.65 -6.14
CA PRO A 445 5.23 7.87 -6.88
C PRO A 445 6.25 8.77 -6.15
N ARG A 446 6.70 8.38 -4.95
CA ARG A 446 7.75 9.07 -4.18
C ARG A 446 9.13 8.41 -4.29
N ASP A 447 9.25 7.26 -4.97
CA ASP A 447 10.56 6.65 -5.26
C ASP A 447 11.21 7.34 -6.47
N PRO A 448 12.35 8.04 -6.31
CA PRO A 448 12.98 8.75 -7.42
C PRO A 448 13.59 7.80 -8.46
N PHE A 449 13.83 6.53 -8.14
CA PHE A 449 14.55 5.57 -8.99
C PHE A 449 13.63 4.67 -9.83
N TYR A 450 12.43 5.17 -10.14
CA TYR A 450 11.51 4.55 -11.09
C TYR A 450 11.56 5.23 -12.46
N CYS A 451 11.32 4.46 -13.51
CA CYS A 451 11.09 4.97 -14.87
C CYS A 451 9.90 4.30 -15.55
N ALA A 452 9.12 5.10 -16.28
CA ALA A 452 7.99 4.61 -17.04
C ALA A 452 8.37 4.53 -18.50
N MET A 453 8.09 3.38 -19.07
CA MET A 453 8.27 3.12 -20.48
C MET A 453 7.02 2.40 -20.98
N ARG A 454 6.85 2.28 -22.29
CA ARG A 454 5.66 1.66 -22.89
C ARG A 454 5.98 0.21 -23.27
N TRP A 455 5.89 -0.69 -22.31
CA TRP A 455 6.31 -2.08 -22.40
C TRP A 455 5.24 -2.92 -23.12
N GLY A 456 5.62 -3.71 -24.13
CA GLY A 456 4.66 -4.54 -24.89
C GLY A 456 3.88 -3.79 -25.98
N TYR A 457 4.25 -2.54 -26.28
CA TYR A 457 3.74 -1.74 -27.40
C TYR A 457 4.90 -1.31 -28.32
N VAL A 458 5.80 -2.23 -28.69
CA VAL A 458 7.08 -1.88 -29.36
C VAL A 458 7.19 -2.53 -30.73
N GLY A 459 6.47 -1.96 -31.70
CA GLY A 459 6.85 -2.05 -33.11
C GLY A 459 7.90 -0.99 -33.45
N LEU A 460 8.66 -1.20 -34.52
CA LEU A 460 9.50 -0.19 -35.13
C LEU A 460 8.62 0.72 -36.00
N ALA A 461 8.33 1.95 -35.57
CA ALA A 461 7.97 3.01 -36.53
C ALA A 461 9.10 4.03 -36.60
N GLN A 462 9.59 4.29 -37.81
CA GLN A 462 10.34 5.51 -38.07
C GLN A 462 9.43 6.70 -37.77
N HIS A 463 9.94 7.66 -37.00
CA HIS A 463 9.25 8.91 -36.73
C HIS A 463 8.93 9.64 -38.04
N ARG A 464 7.75 10.27 -38.15
CA ARG A 464 7.24 10.97 -39.36
C ARG A 464 8.17 12.09 -39.89
N THR A 465 9.23 12.45 -39.17
CA THR A 465 10.15 13.55 -39.52
C THR A 465 11.49 13.10 -40.12
N GLY A 466 11.71 11.80 -40.36
CA GLY A 466 12.84 11.33 -41.19
C GLY A 466 14.24 11.36 -40.55
N THR A 467 14.36 11.56 -39.23
CA THR A 467 15.66 11.50 -38.53
C THR A 467 16.06 10.04 -38.25
N PRO A 468 17.22 9.54 -38.74
CA PRO A 468 17.66 8.17 -38.50
C PRO A 468 17.95 7.89 -37.02
N GLY A 469 17.54 6.74 -36.49
CA GLY A 469 17.91 6.26 -35.14
C GLY A 469 16.86 6.45 -34.04
N TRP A 470 15.80 7.23 -34.28
CA TRP A 470 14.74 7.48 -33.29
C TRP A 470 13.61 6.45 -33.41
N VAL A 471 13.39 5.67 -32.35
CA VAL A 471 12.37 4.60 -32.30
C VAL A 471 11.32 4.94 -31.24
N GLY A 472 10.11 5.31 -31.68
CA GLY A 472 8.96 5.54 -30.80
C GLY A 472 8.13 4.27 -30.58
N PRO A 473 7.34 4.18 -29.50
CA PRO A 473 6.49 3.02 -29.23
C PRO A 473 5.30 2.93 -30.22
N VAL A 474 5.02 1.73 -30.72
CA VAL A 474 3.90 1.40 -31.64
C VAL A 474 3.19 0.14 -31.15
N ASP A 475 1.86 0.15 -31.07
CA ASP A 475 1.11 -1.01 -30.60
C ASP A 475 1.44 -2.29 -31.39
N ARG A 476 1.98 -3.29 -30.69
CA ARG A 476 2.29 -4.63 -31.22
C ARG A 476 1.01 -5.44 -31.21
N THR A 477 0.46 -5.71 -32.39
CA THR A 477 -0.77 -6.50 -32.57
C THR A 477 -0.51 -8.01 -32.53
N ASP A 478 0.75 -8.44 -32.56
CA ASP A 478 1.22 -9.82 -32.57
C ASP A 478 1.43 -10.42 -31.16
N ILE A 479 1.33 -9.61 -30.09
CA ILE A 479 1.35 -10.08 -28.69
C ILE A 479 -0.07 -10.01 -28.13
N THR A 480 -0.57 -11.12 -27.58
CA THR A 480 -1.93 -11.19 -27.03
C THR A 480 -2.08 -10.31 -25.78
N PRO A 481 -3.29 -9.81 -25.45
CA PRO A 481 -3.51 -9.06 -24.21
C PRO A 481 -3.11 -9.82 -22.94
N ALA A 482 -3.30 -11.15 -22.91
CA ALA A 482 -2.89 -11.99 -21.79
C ALA A 482 -1.37 -12.07 -21.67
N GLU A 483 -0.65 -12.16 -22.79
CA GLU A 483 0.82 -12.17 -22.78
C GLU A 483 1.40 -10.79 -22.44
N LYS A 484 0.76 -9.71 -22.90
CA LYS A 484 1.08 -8.34 -22.44
C LYS A 484 0.92 -8.24 -20.92
N MET A 485 -0.13 -8.82 -20.34
CA MET A 485 -0.34 -8.84 -18.90
C MET A 485 0.74 -9.65 -18.16
N ARG A 486 1.10 -10.83 -18.67
CA ARG A 486 2.17 -11.68 -18.09
C ARG A 486 3.52 -10.94 -18.07
N LEU A 487 3.91 -10.33 -19.19
CA LEU A 487 5.17 -9.58 -19.30
C LEU A 487 5.21 -8.36 -18.36
N LYS A 488 4.08 -7.71 -18.10
CA LYS A 488 3.99 -6.62 -17.11
C LYS A 488 4.26 -7.09 -15.68
N THR A 489 3.78 -8.28 -15.30
CA THR A 489 3.95 -8.79 -13.93
C THR A 489 5.40 -9.07 -13.54
N VAL A 490 6.31 -9.29 -14.51
CA VAL A 490 7.71 -9.58 -14.20
C VAL A 490 8.59 -8.31 -14.09
N LEU A 491 8.09 -7.14 -14.51
CA LEU A 491 8.87 -5.88 -14.57
C LEU A 491 9.41 -5.42 -13.21
N ALA A 492 8.67 -5.66 -12.13
CA ALA A 492 9.07 -5.22 -10.78
C ALA A 492 10.39 -5.86 -10.30
N SER A 493 10.67 -7.07 -10.79
CA SER A 493 11.93 -7.78 -10.55
C SER A 493 13.08 -7.35 -11.47
N LYS A 494 12.85 -6.48 -12.46
CA LYS A 494 13.84 -6.11 -13.49
C LYS A 494 14.51 -4.78 -13.21
N ARG A 495 15.60 -4.51 -13.93
CA ARG A 495 16.37 -3.26 -13.84
C ARG A 495 16.77 -2.79 -15.24
N VAL A 496 16.70 -1.48 -15.46
CA VAL A 496 17.20 -0.83 -16.67
C VAL A 496 18.22 0.22 -16.32
N LYS A 497 19.18 0.44 -17.21
CA LYS A 497 20.15 1.53 -17.14
C LYS A 497 19.80 2.56 -18.20
N VAL A 498 19.57 3.80 -17.78
CA VAL A 498 19.38 4.98 -18.65
C VAL A 498 20.71 5.74 -18.71
N THR A 499 21.16 6.08 -19.92
CA THR A 499 22.44 6.78 -20.17
C THR A 499 22.23 7.97 -21.10
N GLY A 500 22.72 9.14 -20.70
CA GLY A 500 22.69 10.38 -21.49
C GLY A 500 23.51 11.48 -20.80
N GLY A 501 23.98 12.47 -21.57
CA GLY A 501 24.76 13.59 -21.00
C GLY A 501 26.09 13.17 -20.33
N GLY A 502 26.62 11.99 -20.67
CA GLY A 502 27.82 11.43 -20.05
C GLY A 502 27.61 10.80 -18.67
N ARG A 503 26.35 10.65 -18.22
CA ARG A 503 25.97 10.02 -16.95
C ARG A 503 25.04 8.84 -17.18
N SER A 504 24.98 7.94 -16.19
CA SER A 504 24.09 6.79 -16.20
C SER A 504 23.38 6.62 -14.87
N VAL A 505 22.19 6.03 -14.90
CA VAL A 505 21.38 5.72 -13.72
C VAL A 505 20.66 4.40 -13.90
N VAL A 506 20.58 3.59 -12.85
CA VAL A 506 19.86 2.31 -12.82
C VAL A 506 18.51 2.52 -12.13
N LEU A 507 17.45 2.13 -12.82
CA LEU A 507 16.06 2.41 -12.46
C LEU A 507 15.21 1.13 -12.50
N ARG A 508 14.08 1.16 -11.78
CA ARG A 508 13.03 0.14 -11.89
C ARG A 508 12.09 0.50 -13.05
N PRO A 509 11.87 -0.39 -14.03
CA PRO A 509 10.94 -0.15 -15.12
C PRO A 509 9.50 -0.48 -14.71
N ALA A 510 8.52 0.30 -15.16
CA ALA A 510 7.14 -0.20 -15.32
C ALA A 510 6.39 0.48 -16.47
N ASP A 511 5.18 -0.03 -16.72
CA ASP A 511 4.44 0.14 -17.97
C ASP A 511 3.42 1.26 -17.89
N TRP A 512 3.90 2.49 -18.11
CA TRP A 512 3.08 3.69 -18.25
C TRP A 512 3.84 4.86 -18.87
N GLY A 513 4.75 4.55 -19.81
CA GLY A 513 5.67 5.52 -20.40
C GLY A 513 5.00 6.57 -21.30
N PRO A 514 5.83 7.45 -21.90
CA PRO A 514 5.35 8.59 -22.67
C PRO A 514 4.40 8.15 -23.79
N ALA A 515 3.42 9.02 -24.09
CA ALA A 515 2.52 8.84 -25.24
C ALA A 515 3.35 8.61 -26.54
N PRO A 516 2.78 7.98 -27.59
CA PRO A 516 3.49 7.69 -28.84
C PRO A 516 4.07 8.96 -29.48
N THR A 517 5.29 9.28 -29.10
CA THR A 517 6.04 10.50 -29.39
C THR A 517 7.50 10.11 -29.60
N LYS A 518 8.40 11.10 -29.74
CA LYS A 518 9.85 10.88 -29.85
C LYS A 518 10.51 10.40 -28.53
N ARG A 519 9.76 10.34 -27.42
CA ARG A 519 10.30 9.98 -26.09
C ARG A 519 10.19 8.50 -25.82
N VAL A 520 11.21 7.95 -25.16
CA VAL A 520 11.31 6.51 -24.86
C VAL A 520 11.22 6.19 -23.38
N VAL A 521 11.49 7.16 -22.50
CA VAL A 521 11.47 6.98 -21.05
C VAL A 521 11.08 8.26 -20.34
N ASP A 522 10.20 8.13 -19.35
CA ASP A 522 9.92 9.17 -18.38
C ASP A 522 10.56 8.79 -17.03
N VAL A 523 11.22 9.75 -16.37
CA VAL A 523 11.92 9.55 -15.09
C VAL A 523 11.47 10.57 -14.04
N SER A 524 11.92 10.44 -12.79
CA SER A 524 11.64 11.48 -11.79
C SER A 524 12.36 12.80 -12.13
N PRO A 525 11.81 13.97 -11.73
CA PRO A 525 12.51 15.25 -11.89
C PRO A 525 13.92 15.25 -11.26
N THR A 526 14.09 14.56 -10.14
CA THR A 526 15.38 14.38 -9.47
C THR A 526 16.36 13.57 -10.32
N VAL A 527 15.90 12.51 -10.98
CA VAL A 527 16.75 11.70 -11.87
C VAL A 527 17.11 12.48 -13.13
N LEU A 528 16.15 13.18 -13.74
CA LEU A 528 16.41 14.00 -14.93
C LEU A 528 17.46 15.09 -14.62
N ALA A 529 17.30 15.81 -13.51
CA ALA A 529 18.26 16.80 -13.04
C ALA A 529 19.62 16.18 -12.69
N GLY A 530 19.65 14.98 -12.08
CA GLY A 530 20.89 14.28 -11.75
C GLY A 530 21.66 13.78 -12.98
N LEU A 531 20.95 13.43 -14.06
CA LEU A 531 21.58 13.17 -15.36
C LEU A 531 22.09 14.46 -16.03
N GLY A 532 21.57 15.63 -15.64
CA GLY A 532 21.91 16.92 -16.23
C GLY A 532 21.34 17.07 -17.64
N LEU A 533 20.15 16.54 -17.86
CA LEU A 533 19.46 16.52 -19.15
C LEU A 533 18.18 17.34 -19.08
N ASP A 534 17.76 17.88 -20.22
CA ASP A 534 16.47 18.51 -20.41
C ASP A 534 15.48 17.54 -21.08
N THR A 535 14.20 17.91 -21.04
CA THR A 535 13.17 17.15 -21.75
C THR A 535 13.47 17.14 -23.25
N ASP A 536 13.31 15.96 -23.86
CA ASP A 536 13.63 15.61 -25.25
C ASP A 536 15.11 15.36 -25.56
N ASP A 537 16.03 15.49 -24.60
CA ASP A 537 17.41 15.07 -24.79
C ASP A 537 17.50 13.57 -25.06
N GLU A 538 18.45 13.17 -25.91
CA GLU A 538 18.61 11.77 -26.31
C GLU A 538 19.23 10.93 -25.20
N VAL A 539 18.60 9.80 -24.90
CA VAL A 539 19.09 8.79 -23.97
C VAL A 539 19.09 7.41 -24.61
N THR A 540 20.01 6.57 -24.14
CA THR A 540 19.99 5.13 -24.39
C THR A 540 19.50 4.39 -23.15
N VAL A 541 18.56 3.45 -23.33
CA VAL A 541 18.07 2.57 -22.27
C VAL A 541 18.42 1.12 -22.60
N GLU A 542 18.97 0.39 -21.63
CA GLU A 542 19.42 -1.00 -21.77
C GLU A 542 19.04 -1.83 -20.54
N TRP A 543 18.79 -3.14 -20.72
CA TRP A 543 18.63 -4.06 -19.59
C TRP A 543 19.94 -4.28 -18.84
N VAL A 544 19.84 -4.44 -17.52
CA VAL A 544 20.96 -4.84 -16.65
C VAL A 544 20.52 -5.95 -15.69
N ALA A 545 21.49 -6.60 -15.04
CA ALA A 545 21.19 -7.66 -14.09
C ALA A 545 20.22 -7.16 -12.99
N PRO A 546 19.20 -7.94 -12.60
CA PRO A 546 18.28 -7.59 -11.51
C PRO A 546 18.96 -7.23 -10.19
N THR A 547 20.15 -7.79 -9.96
CA THR A 547 21.00 -7.53 -8.79
C THR A 547 21.78 -6.21 -8.86
N THR A 548 21.78 -5.53 -10.01
CA THR A 548 22.41 -4.21 -10.15
C THR A 548 21.71 -3.21 -9.22
N PRO A 549 22.42 -2.54 -8.30
CA PRO A 549 21.82 -1.56 -7.40
C PRO A 549 21.16 -0.42 -8.16
N LEU A 550 20.09 0.14 -7.58
CA LEU A 550 19.46 1.36 -8.08
C LEU A 550 20.30 2.58 -7.74
N GLY A 551 20.30 3.58 -8.61
CA GLY A 551 21.06 4.81 -8.40
C GLY A 551 21.94 5.19 -9.58
N PHE A 552 22.62 6.33 -9.43
CA PHE A 552 23.57 6.83 -10.43
C PHE A 552 24.85 5.98 -10.44
N LEU A 553 25.40 5.75 -11.64
CA LEU A 553 26.64 5.00 -11.87
C LEU A 553 27.86 5.92 -12.02
#